data_AF-A0A4U6X097-F1
#
_entry.id   AF-A0A4U6X097-F1
#
_cell.length_a   1.000
_cell.length_b   1.000
_cell.length_c   1.000
_cell.angle_alpha   90.00
_cell.angle_beta   90.00
_cell.angle_gamma   90.00
#
_symmetry.space_group_name_H-M   'P 1'
#
loop_
_entity.id
_entity.type
_entity.pdbx_description
1 polymer ?
#
loop_
_entity_poly.entity_id
_entity_poly.type
_entity_poly.pdbx_seq_one_letter_code
_entity_poly.pdbx_strand_id
1 'polypeptide(L)'
;MKWCEVVGAEPYLALNFGTGTLDEALAWVEYCNSDKDTHYANLRRQNGREKPYNVKYWALGNEMWGPWQVGQMTKEDYAKQAYQWAKALKLLDPSLELILCGETGFSTWDTYVIKECITWSVHGLGGSTTASLIDMHSIHLYTASEDHLKNATAPRAAERAIEITGGLIDLARIENKVPPTCK
;
A
#
# COMPACT_ATOMS: atom_id res chain seq x y z
N MET A 1 10.62 -7.73 -13.38
CA MET A 1 11.76 -7.71 -12.44
C MET A 1 13.11 -7.52 -13.10
N LYS A 2 13.49 -8.28 -14.14
CA LYS A 2 14.79 -8.10 -14.83
C LYS A 2 15.08 -6.65 -15.27
N TRP A 3 14.07 -5.92 -15.75
CA TRP A 3 14.25 -4.52 -16.12
C TRP A 3 14.61 -3.64 -14.91
N CYS A 4 13.92 -3.81 -13.77
CA CYS A 4 14.24 -3.13 -12.52
C CYS A 4 15.71 -3.38 -12.11
N GLU A 5 16.20 -4.61 -12.23
CA GLU A 5 17.60 -4.95 -11.94
C GLU A 5 18.58 -4.24 -12.88
N VAL A 6 18.24 -4.16 -14.17
CA VAL A 6 19.08 -3.47 -15.18
C VAL A 6 19.19 -1.98 -14.89
N VAL A 7 18.10 -1.34 -14.44
CA VAL A 7 18.08 0.11 -14.17
C VAL A 7 18.38 0.47 -12.71
N GLY A 8 18.64 -0.52 -11.85
CA GLY A 8 18.87 -0.31 -10.42
C GLY A 8 17.65 0.22 -9.65
N ALA A 9 16.44 -0.07 -10.12
CA ALA A 9 15.20 0.34 -9.47
C ALA A 9 14.63 -0.79 -8.58
N GLU A 10 13.89 -0.41 -7.55
CA GLU A 10 13.09 -1.33 -6.76
C GLU A 10 11.65 -1.43 -7.32
N PRO A 11 11.05 -2.62 -7.30
CA PRO A 11 9.66 -2.82 -7.72
C PRO A 11 8.66 -2.27 -6.70
N TYR A 12 7.59 -1.67 -7.21
CA TYR A 12 6.34 -1.40 -6.48
C TYR A 12 5.22 -2.17 -7.18
N LEU A 13 4.61 -3.14 -6.50
CA LEU A 13 3.56 -3.98 -7.08
C LEU A 13 2.21 -3.64 -6.46
N ALA A 14 1.19 -3.42 -7.31
CA ALA A 14 -0.18 -3.22 -6.86
C ALA A 14 -0.97 -4.53 -6.95
N LEU A 15 -1.60 -4.91 -5.85
CA LEU A 15 -2.47 -6.10 -5.79
C LEU A 15 -3.82 -5.81 -6.48
N ASN A 16 -4.39 -6.80 -7.16
CA ASN A 16 -5.70 -6.67 -7.78
C ASN A 16 -6.80 -6.71 -6.71
N PHE A 17 -7.31 -5.54 -6.33
CA PHE A 17 -8.41 -5.40 -5.38
C PHE A 17 -9.79 -5.40 -6.04
N GLY A 18 -9.87 -5.15 -7.35
CA GLY A 18 -11.14 -5.03 -8.05
C GLY A 18 -11.80 -6.38 -8.30
N THR A 19 -11.06 -7.33 -8.86
CA THR A 19 -11.56 -8.67 -9.19
C THR A 19 -10.72 -9.80 -8.60
N GLY A 20 -9.58 -9.46 -8.02
CA GLY A 20 -8.68 -10.43 -7.42
C GLY A 20 -9.12 -10.86 -6.03
N THR A 21 -8.49 -11.93 -5.56
CA THR A 21 -8.77 -12.56 -4.26
C THR A 21 -7.57 -12.47 -3.32
N LEU A 22 -7.81 -12.68 -2.03
CA LEU A 22 -6.72 -12.73 -1.04
C LEU A 22 -5.77 -13.90 -1.34
N ASP A 23 -6.29 -15.03 -1.79
CA ASP A 23 -5.47 -16.20 -2.15
C ASP A 23 -4.52 -15.89 -3.30
N GLU A 24 -4.99 -15.18 -4.34
CA GLU A 24 -4.13 -14.71 -5.43
C GLU A 24 -3.07 -13.70 -4.96
N ALA A 25 -3.45 -12.79 -4.05
CA ALA A 25 -2.49 -11.84 -3.48
C ALA A 25 -1.37 -12.55 -2.69
N LEU A 26 -1.73 -13.53 -1.85
CA LEU A 26 -0.77 -14.34 -1.10
C LEU A 26 0.10 -15.19 -2.04
N ALA A 27 -0.48 -15.74 -3.10
CA ALA A 27 0.26 -16.46 -4.13
C ALA A 27 1.31 -15.58 -4.81
N TRP A 28 0.99 -14.32 -5.12
CA TRP A 28 1.96 -13.37 -5.69
C TRP A 28 3.09 -13.05 -4.72
N VAL A 29 2.79 -12.83 -3.45
CA VAL A 29 3.84 -12.60 -2.44
C VAL A 29 4.73 -13.84 -2.30
N GLU A 30 4.15 -15.05 -2.22
CA GLU A 30 4.91 -16.29 -2.15
C GLU A 30 5.81 -16.47 -3.39
N TYR A 31 5.23 -16.29 -4.59
CA TYR A 31 5.97 -16.36 -5.85
C TYR A 31 7.16 -15.41 -5.85
N CYS A 32 6.94 -14.17 -5.40
CA CYS A 32 7.95 -13.12 -5.43
C CYS A 32 9.03 -13.28 -4.34
N ASN A 33 8.66 -13.66 -3.12
CA ASN A 33 9.50 -13.48 -1.94
C ASN A 33 9.89 -14.79 -1.24
N SER A 34 9.15 -15.90 -1.43
CA SER A 34 9.45 -17.15 -0.73
C SER A 34 10.69 -17.84 -1.29
N ASP A 35 11.63 -18.20 -0.41
CA ASP A 35 12.78 -19.07 -0.68
C ASP A 35 12.50 -20.54 -0.36
N LYS A 36 11.33 -20.85 0.21
CA LYS A 36 10.94 -22.19 0.64
C LYS A 36 10.64 -23.12 -0.55
N ASP A 37 10.51 -24.41 -0.25
CA ASP A 37 10.04 -25.43 -1.19
C ASP A 37 8.51 -25.47 -1.20
N THR A 38 7.91 -24.48 -1.86
CA THR A 38 6.46 -24.28 -1.94
C THR A 38 6.01 -24.10 -3.38
N HIS A 39 4.72 -24.28 -3.67
CA HIS A 39 4.20 -24.33 -5.04
C HIS A 39 4.59 -23.10 -5.87
N TYR A 40 4.35 -21.88 -5.37
CA TYR A 40 4.60 -20.66 -6.14
C TYR A 40 6.08 -20.28 -6.16
N ALA A 41 6.84 -20.58 -5.10
CA ALA A 41 8.30 -20.44 -5.13
C ALA A 41 8.93 -21.35 -6.19
N ASN A 42 8.47 -22.60 -6.31
CA ASN A 42 8.91 -23.53 -7.34
C ASN A 42 8.45 -23.12 -8.74
N LEU A 43 7.25 -22.56 -8.88
CA LEU A 43 6.80 -22.00 -10.15
C LEU A 43 7.72 -20.86 -10.61
N ARG A 44 8.19 -19.99 -9.69
CA ARG A 44 9.19 -18.95 -10.00
C ARG A 44 10.51 -19.57 -10.51
N ARG A 45 10.99 -20.63 -9.85
CA ARG A 45 12.20 -21.38 -10.28
C ARG A 45 12.04 -21.96 -11.68
N GLN A 46 10.90 -22.61 -11.95
CA GLN A 46 10.56 -23.16 -13.27
C GLN A 46 10.48 -22.08 -14.35
N ASN A 47 10.01 -20.88 -14.00
CA ASN A 47 9.99 -19.71 -14.87
C ASN A 47 11.37 -19.06 -15.06
N GLY A 48 12.45 -19.69 -14.57
CA GLY A 48 13.83 -19.29 -14.83
C GLY A 48 14.45 -18.38 -13.77
N ARG A 49 13.81 -18.22 -12.60
CA ARG A 49 14.34 -17.41 -11.50
C ARG A 49 14.46 -18.22 -10.20
N GLU A 50 15.69 -18.63 -9.90
CA GLU A 50 15.98 -19.41 -8.70
C GLU A 50 15.73 -18.63 -7.40
N LYS A 51 16.42 -17.49 -7.26
CA LYS A 51 16.37 -16.65 -6.05
C LYS A 51 15.09 -15.81 -6.01
N PRO A 52 14.50 -15.55 -4.82
CA PRO A 52 13.43 -14.59 -4.66
C PRO A 52 13.76 -13.22 -5.28
N TYR A 53 12.71 -12.48 -5.65
CA TYR A 53 12.82 -11.10 -6.09
C TYR A 53 12.92 -10.12 -4.92
N ASN A 54 12.49 -10.52 -3.72
CA ASN A 54 12.45 -9.69 -2.51
C ASN A 54 11.72 -8.36 -2.74
N VAL A 55 10.51 -8.44 -3.32
CA VAL A 55 9.67 -7.26 -3.54
C VAL A 55 9.25 -6.71 -2.19
N LYS A 56 9.67 -5.48 -1.91
CA LYS A 56 9.42 -4.81 -0.64
C LYS A 56 8.08 -4.08 -0.62
N TYR A 57 7.76 -3.34 -1.67
CA TYR A 57 6.62 -2.41 -1.70
C TYR A 57 5.38 -3.02 -2.37
N TRP A 58 4.27 -3.09 -1.63
CA TRP A 58 3.01 -3.66 -2.10
C TRP A 58 1.82 -2.74 -1.85
N ALA A 59 1.16 -2.32 -2.92
CA ALA A 59 -0.06 -1.53 -2.85
C ALA A 59 -1.29 -2.40 -2.65
N LEU A 60 -2.14 -1.98 -1.70
CA LEU A 60 -3.43 -2.58 -1.45
C LEU A 60 -4.45 -1.99 -2.44
N GLY A 61 -4.36 -2.37 -3.72
CA GLY A 61 -5.22 -1.88 -4.79
C GLY A 61 -4.69 -0.63 -5.50
N ASN A 62 -5.54 -0.06 -6.37
CA ASN A 62 -5.26 1.16 -7.11
C ASN A 62 -6.55 1.97 -7.29
N GLU A 63 -6.53 3.26 -6.93
CA GLU A 63 -7.63 4.24 -7.07
C GLU A 63 -9.04 3.64 -6.89
N MET A 64 -9.25 2.84 -5.84
CA MET A 64 -10.49 2.06 -5.66
C MET A 64 -11.73 2.95 -5.44
N TRP A 65 -11.54 4.24 -5.20
CA TRP A 65 -12.58 5.26 -5.08
C TRP A 65 -13.15 5.73 -6.42
N GLY A 66 -12.39 5.60 -7.52
CA GLY A 66 -12.71 6.22 -8.80
C GLY A 66 -13.88 5.52 -9.52
N PRO A 67 -14.88 6.26 -10.07
CA PRO A 67 -16.00 5.67 -10.81
C PRO A 67 -15.62 4.97 -12.12
N TRP A 68 -14.40 5.20 -12.61
CA TRP A 68 -13.84 4.49 -13.77
C TRP A 68 -13.25 3.12 -13.41
N GLN A 69 -13.05 2.83 -12.13
CA GLN A 69 -12.29 1.67 -11.71
C GLN A 69 -13.15 0.41 -11.69
N VAL A 70 -12.66 -0.66 -12.33
CA VAL A 70 -13.32 -1.97 -12.26
C VAL A 70 -13.23 -2.50 -10.83
N GLY A 71 -14.38 -2.81 -10.24
CA GLY A 71 -14.46 -3.18 -8.83
C GLY A 71 -14.33 -1.99 -7.89
N GLN A 72 -14.78 -0.79 -8.31
CA GLN A 72 -14.90 0.39 -7.44
C GLN A 72 -15.51 0.03 -6.09
N MET A 73 -14.97 0.61 -5.02
CA MET A 73 -15.38 0.38 -3.65
C MET A 73 -15.83 1.68 -2.98
N THR A 74 -16.68 1.53 -1.96
CA THR A 74 -16.85 2.56 -0.94
C THR A 74 -15.60 2.62 -0.06
N LYS A 75 -15.38 3.73 0.64
CA LYS A 75 -14.24 3.86 1.58
C LYS A 75 -14.35 2.85 2.73
N GLU A 76 -15.58 2.54 3.17
CA GLU A 76 -15.89 1.56 4.20
C GLU A 76 -15.50 0.14 3.75
N ASP A 77 -15.92 -0.27 2.56
CA ASP A 77 -15.60 -1.59 2.01
C ASP A 77 -14.10 -1.75 1.76
N TYR A 78 -13.47 -0.71 1.19
CA TYR A 78 -12.04 -0.69 0.94
C TYR A 78 -11.23 -0.81 2.24
N ALA A 79 -11.49 0.04 3.24
CA ALA A 79 -10.74 0.03 4.49
C ALA A 79 -10.85 -1.31 5.22
N LYS A 80 -12.07 -1.88 5.24
CA LYS A 80 -12.34 -3.20 5.83
C LYS A 80 -11.53 -4.29 5.12
N GLN A 81 -11.53 -4.32 3.79
CA GLN A 81 -10.82 -5.32 3.01
C GLN A 81 -9.30 -5.15 3.12
N ALA A 82 -8.80 -3.93 2.92
CA ALA A 82 -7.39 -3.59 2.99
C ALA A 82 -6.77 -4.01 4.33
N TYR A 83 -7.45 -3.75 5.45
CA TYR A 83 -6.94 -4.13 6.77
C TYR A 83 -6.88 -5.65 6.98
N GLN A 84 -7.84 -6.42 6.48
CA GLN A 84 -7.78 -7.89 6.59
C GLN A 84 -6.71 -8.49 5.68
N TRP A 85 -6.55 -7.95 4.47
CA TRP A 85 -5.48 -8.36 3.56
C TRP A 85 -4.11 -8.04 4.17
N ALA A 86 -3.94 -6.87 4.77
CA ALA A 86 -2.70 -6.49 5.44
C ALA A 86 -2.28 -7.48 6.53
N LYS A 87 -3.22 -7.99 7.33
CA LYS A 87 -2.93 -9.04 8.34
C LYS A 87 -2.35 -10.30 7.71
N ALA A 88 -3.01 -10.81 6.67
CA ALA A 88 -2.59 -12.04 6.01
C ALA A 88 -1.25 -11.87 5.30
N LEU A 89 -1.05 -10.74 4.62
CA LEU A 89 0.22 -10.42 3.95
C LEU A 89 1.38 -10.32 4.95
N LYS A 90 1.19 -9.59 6.07
CA LYS A 90 2.21 -9.44 7.13
C LYS A 90 2.44 -10.72 7.94
N LEU A 91 1.47 -11.63 7.98
CA LEU A 91 1.65 -12.98 8.53
C LEU A 91 2.52 -13.86 7.64
N LEU A 92 2.32 -13.76 6.31
CA LEU A 92 3.12 -14.48 5.32
C LEU A 92 4.55 -13.94 5.26
N ASP A 93 4.69 -12.62 5.19
CA ASP A 93 5.97 -11.93 5.11
C ASP A 93 5.90 -10.61 5.93
N PRO A 94 6.48 -10.58 7.14
CA PRO A 94 6.45 -9.38 7.98
C PRO A 94 7.35 -8.25 7.45
N SER A 95 8.22 -8.52 6.47
CA SER A 95 9.18 -7.55 5.93
C SER A 95 8.59 -6.62 4.86
N LEU A 96 7.39 -6.94 4.36
CA LEU A 96 6.71 -6.14 3.35
C LEU A 96 6.46 -4.71 3.85
N GLU A 97 6.50 -3.73 2.97
CA GLU A 97 5.95 -2.40 3.21
C GLU A 97 4.62 -2.29 2.47
N LEU A 98 3.53 -2.12 3.23
CA LEU A 98 2.17 -2.08 2.67
C LEU A 98 1.69 -0.63 2.50
N ILE A 99 1.18 -0.34 1.30
CA ILE A 99 0.73 1.00 0.89
C ILE A 99 -0.78 1.00 0.70
N LEU A 100 -1.48 1.84 1.46
CA LEU A 100 -2.90 2.11 1.25
C LEU A 100 -3.12 2.91 -0.03
N CYS A 101 -4.25 2.66 -0.68
CA CYS A 101 -4.75 3.44 -1.80
C CYS A 101 -5.43 4.71 -1.28
N GLY A 102 -4.76 5.85 -1.43
CA GLY A 102 -5.37 7.16 -1.20
C GLY A 102 -5.97 7.78 -2.46
N GLU A 103 -6.56 8.95 -2.25
CA GLU A 103 -7.13 9.81 -3.29
C GLU A 103 -6.24 11.03 -3.48
N THR A 104 -6.54 12.17 -2.86
CA THR A 104 -5.84 13.45 -3.12
C THR A 104 -5.05 13.95 -1.92
N GLY A 105 -5.09 13.21 -0.81
CA GLY A 105 -4.44 13.54 0.45
C GLY A 105 -5.26 14.44 1.38
N PHE A 106 -6.42 14.92 0.93
CA PHE A 106 -7.31 15.78 1.71
C PHE A 106 -8.79 15.44 1.53
N SER A 107 -9.09 14.27 0.95
CA SER A 107 -10.48 13.88 0.72
C SER A 107 -11.08 13.16 1.93
N THR A 108 -12.41 12.96 1.90
CA THR A 108 -13.10 12.15 2.90
C THR A 108 -12.76 10.65 2.78
N TRP A 109 -12.30 10.19 1.62
CA TRP A 109 -11.72 8.86 1.44
C TRP A 109 -10.41 8.75 2.23
N ASP A 110 -9.48 9.69 2.00
CA ASP A 110 -8.18 9.70 2.68
C ASP A 110 -8.34 9.70 4.20
N THR A 111 -9.20 10.60 4.70
CA THR A 111 -9.45 10.74 6.14
C THR A 111 -9.95 9.44 6.75
N TYR A 112 -10.92 8.78 6.11
CA TYR A 112 -11.52 7.56 6.60
C TYR A 112 -10.56 6.37 6.52
N VAL A 113 -9.91 6.17 5.37
CA VAL A 113 -9.01 5.03 5.13
C VAL A 113 -7.80 5.07 6.05
N ILE A 114 -7.17 6.24 6.21
CA ILE A 114 -6.05 6.43 7.15
C ILE A 114 -6.51 6.10 8.58
N LYS A 115 -7.67 6.64 8.99
CA LYS A 115 -8.22 6.43 10.33
C LYS A 115 -8.52 4.96 10.63
N GLU A 116 -9.13 4.23 9.71
CA GLU A 116 -9.54 2.85 9.95
C GLU A 116 -8.40 1.84 9.79
N CYS A 117 -7.42 2.12 8.93
CA CYS A 117 -6.35 1.15 8.64
C CYS A 117 -5.06 1.37 9.46
N ILE A 118 -4.75 2.60 9.88
CA ILE A 118 -3.57 2.87 10.74
C ILE A 118 -3.92 2.60 12.19
N THR A 119 -3.95 1.32 12.56
CA THR A 119 -4.29 0.88 13.93
C THR A 119 -3.15 0.10 14.57
N TRP A 120 -3.19 -0.01 15.90
CA TRP A 120 -2.25 -0.80 16.68
C TRP A 120 -2.75 -2.25 16.80
N SER A 121 -1.97 -3.19 16.26
CA SER A 121 -2.24 -4.63 16.40
C SER A 121 -1.38 -5.22 17.52
N VAL A 122 -1.99 -5.47 18.67
CA VAL A 122 -1.32 -5.93 19.91
C VAL A 122 -0.64 -7.31 19.77
N HIS A 123 -0.95 -8.08 18.72
CA HIS A 123 -0.56 -9.49 18.61
C HIS A 123 0.69 -9.78 17.76
N GLY A 124 1.55 -8.79 17.46
CA GLY A 124 2.82 -9.05 16.75
C GLY A 124 2.67 -9.55 15.30
N LEU A 125 1.46 -9.45 14.73
CA LEU A 125 1.23 -9.63 13.30
C LEU A 125 2.12 -8.61 12.56
N GLY A 126 3.05 -9.08 11.73
CA GLY A 126 4.04 -8.20 11.08
C GLY A 126 5.35 -8.00 11.86
N GLY A 127 5.65 -8.84 12.85
CA GLY A 127 6.97 -8.89 13.49
C GLY A 127 7.29 -7.70 14.41
N SER A 128 6.31 -6.83 14.67
CA SER A 128 6.43 -5.70 15.59
C SER A 128 5.22 -5.61 16.50
N THR A 129 5.47 -5.34 17.78
CA THR A 129 4.42 -5.09 18.80
C THR A 129 4.10 -3.60 18.93
N THR A 130 4.76 -2.73 18.18
CA THR A 130 4.62 -1.27 18.27
C THR A 130 4.22 -0.63 16.94
N ALA A 131 4.29 -1.35 15.82
CA ALA A 131 3.99 -0.81 14.50
C ALA A 131 2.55 -1.08 14.06
N SER A 132 2.05 -0.23 13.15
CA SER A 132 0.88 -0.55 12.35
C SER A 132 1.24 -1.59 11.28
N LEU A 133 0.23 -2.30 10.77
CA LEU A 133 0.37 -3.18 9.61
C LEU A 133 0.55 -2.40 8.31
N ILE A 134 0.16 -1.14 8.31
CA ILE A 134 0.29 -0.22 7.17
C ILE A 134 1.55 0.62 7.36
N ASP A 135 2.34 0.73 6.30
CA ASP A 135 3.59 1.48 6.30
C ASP A 135 3.45 2.83 5.57
N MET A 136 2.60 2.92 4.54
CA MET A 136 2.42 4.14 3.75
C MET A 136 0.97 4.34 3.28
N HIS A 137 0.65 5.56 2.88
CA HIS A 137 -0.62 5.94 2.22
C HIS A 137 -0.30 6.70 0.94
N SER A 138 -0.88 6.31 -0.20
CA SER A 138 -0.63 6.98 -1.48
C SER A 138 -1.39 8.31 -1.60
N ILE A 139 -0.89 9.22 -2.44
CA ILE A 139 -1.59 10.45 -2.84
C ILE A 139 -1.47 10.58 -4.35
N HIS A 140 -2.58 10.87 -5.01
CA HIS A 140 -2.68 10.96 -6.46
C HIS A 140 -3.11 12.39 -6.81
N LEU A 141 -2.18 13.18 -7.35
CA LEU A 141 -2.44 14.58 -7.68
C LEU A 141 -1.92 14.88 -9.09
N TYR A 142 -2.83 15.32 -9.96
CA TYR A 142 -2.53 15.75 -11.32
C TYR A 142 -2.96 17.21 -11.46
N THR A 143 -2.09 18.03 -12.06
CA THR A 143 -2.37 19.44 -12.30
C THR A 143 -2.06 19.75 -13.76
N ALA A 144 -3.01 20.38 -14.44
CA ALA A 144 -2.85 20.84 -15.81
C ALA A 144 -3.83 22.00 -16.05
N SER A 145 -3.34 23.09 -16.61
CA SER A 145 -4.17 24.24 -16.97
C SER A 145 -3.63 24.92 -18.23
N GLU A 146 -4.51 25.58 -18.99
CA GLU A 146 -4.11 26.51 -20.05
C GLU A 146 -3.53 27.81 -19.47
N ASP A 147 -3.81 28.11 -18.20
CA ASP A 147 -3.32 29.30 -17.50
C ASP A 147 -1.92 29.06 -16.89
N HIS A 148 -0.98 29.93 -17.24
CA HIS A 148 0.41 29.83 -16.80
C HIS A 148 0.56 29.90 -15.27
N LEU A 149 -0.18 30.79 -14.60
CA LEU A 149 -0.04 31.00 -13.16
C LEU A 149 -0.54 29.78 -12.38
N LYS A 150 -1.63 29.15 -12.82
CA LYS A 150 -2.12 27.89 -12.23
C LYS A 150 -1.09 26.77 -12.31
N ASN A 151 -0.39 26.63 -13.43
CA ASN A 151 0.68 25.64 -13.56
C ASN A 151 1.91 25.99 -12.70
N ALA A 152 2.30 27.26 -12.66
CA ALA A 152 3.44 27.71 -11.85
C ALA A 152 3.21 27.53 -10.33
N THR A 153 1.96 27.60 -9.89
CA THR A 153 1.58 27.45 -8.47
C THR A 153 1.15 26.02 -8.11
N ALA A 154 1.03 25.12 -9.08
CA ALA A 154 0.61 23.74 -8.86
C ALA A 154 1.45 22.95 -7.82
N PRO A 155 2.79 23.11 -7.73
CA PRO A 155 3.57 22.46 -6.68
C PRO A 155 3.08 22.77 -5.25
N ARG A 156 2.52 23.97 -5.04
CA ARG A 156 1.96 24.35 -3.73
C ARG A 156 0.72 23.54 -3.36
N ALA A 157 -0.06 23.07 -4.33
CA ALA A 157 -1.17 22.16 -4.08
C ALA A 157 -0.65 20.78 -3.62
N ALA A 158 0.45 20.30 -4.21
CA ALA A 158 1.09 19.05 -3.80
C ALA A 158 1.67 19.14 -2.39
N GLU A 159 2.39 20.22 -2.07
CA GLU A 159 2.87 20.49 -0.71
C GLU A 159 1.72 20.45 0.30
N ARG A 160 0.61 21.10 -0.03
CA ARG A 160 -0.54 21.15 0.88
C ARG A 160 -1.20 19.79 1.09
N ALA A 161 -1.31 18.98 0.04
CA ALA A 161 -1.82 17.61 0.14
C ALA A 161 -0.93 16.75 1.06
N ILE A 162 0.39 16.86 0.92
CA ILE A 162 1.37 16.15 1.77
C ILE A 162 1.24 16.59 3.23
N GLU A 163 1.20 17.90 3.51
CA GLU A 163 1.03 18.43 4.86
C GLU A 163 -0.25 17.94 5.53
N ILE A 164 -1.38 18.01 4.81
CA ILE A 164 -2.68 17.56 5.34
C ILE A 164 -2.64 16.06 5.60
N THR A 165 -2.13 15.26 4.67
CA THR A 165 -2.03 13.81 4.83
C THR A 165 -1.14 13.44 6.01
N GLY A 166 -0.01 14.12 6.19
CA GLY A 166 0.85 13.93 7.36
C GLY A 166 0.10 14.18 8.67
N GLY A 167 -0.66 15.26 8.74
CA GLY A 167 -1.53 15.54 9.90
C GLY A 167 -2.63 14.50 10.13
N LEU A 168 -3.23 13.97 9.05
CA LEU A 168 -4.23 12.88 9.14
C LEU A 168 -3.60 11.58 9.69
N ILE A 169 -2.38 11.24 9.25
CA ILE A 169 -1.64 10.09 9.75
C ILE A 169 -1.33 10.27 11.24
N ASP A 170 -0.84 11.43 11.64
CA ASP A 170 -0.54 11.72 13.05
C ASP A 170 -1.80 11.62 13.93
N LEU A 171 -2.91 12.20 13.47
CA LEU A 171 -4.19 12.13 14.17
C LEU A 171 -4.67 10.68 14.31
N ALA A 172 -4.64 9.90 13.23
CA ALA A 172 -5.04 8.49 13.27
C ALA A 172 -4.18 7.68 14.24
N ARG A 173 -2.85 7.89 14.23
CA ARG A 173 -1.93 7.24 15.18
C ARG A 173 -2.28 7.56 16.63
N ILE A 174 -2.54 8.83 16.94
CA ILE A 174 -2.92 9.27 18.30
C ILE A 174 -4.23 8.63 18.74
N GLU A 175 -5.28 8.77 17.92
CA GLU A 175 -6.61 8.30 18.29
C GLU A 175 -6.69 6.77 18.38
N ASN A 176 -5.93 6.06 17.53
CA ASN A 176 -5.84 4.60 17.54
C ASN A 176 -4.77 4.07 18.50
N LYS A 177 -4.13 4.96 19.28
CA LYS A 177 -3.13 4.63 20.30
C LYS A 177 -1.95 3.81 19.73
N VAL A 178 -1.53 4.10 18.50
CA VAL A 178 -0.36 3.48 17.88
C VAL A 178 0.89 3.97 18.59
N PRO A 179 1.69 3.08 19.21
CA PRO A 179 2.90 3.49 19.91
C PRO A 179 3.88 4.24 19.00
N PRO A 180 4.68 5.18 19.54
CA PRO A 180 5.82 5.71 18.81
C PRO A 180 6.74 4.56 18.41
N THR A 181 6.97 4.40 17.11
CA THR A 181 7.93 3.44 16.59
C THR A 181 9.25 4.13 16.35
N CYS A 182 10.33 3.68 17.01
CA CYS A 182 11.67 3.94 16.53
C CYS A 182 11.93 2.99 15.35
N LYS A 183 11.60 3.41 14.13
CA LYS A 183 12.15 2.78 12.92
C LYS A 183 13.38 3.56 12.50
#